data_AF-A0A1C0VPR5-F1
#
_entry.id   AF-A0A1C0VPR5-F1
#
_cell.length_a   1.000
_cell.length_b   1.000
_cell.length_c   1.000
_cell.angle_alpha   90.00
_cell.angle_beta   90.00
_cell.angle_gamma   90.00
#
_symmetry.space_group_name_H-M   'P 1'
#
loop_
_entity.id
_entity.type
_entity.pdbx_description
1 polymer ?
#
loop_
_entity_poly.entity_id
_entity_poly.type
_entity_poly.pdbx_seq_one_letter_code
_entity_poly.pdbx_strand_id
1 'polypeptide(L)'
;MSEIRFKLAKYLEDHCLTPEKLINAVGTDTSPAIIYQLVKHGNEQRQIDLSTLASIVQGLGKLTGLPIGIEDVLEFVPETTDIKNNPWQEFDSEENLPYEWGEINPMKNCKPVRYVEGIGLIVDSEEVEESLG
;
A
#
# COMPACT_ATOMS: atom_id res chain seq x y z
N MET A 1 -10.91 12.91 9.96
CA MET A 1 -11.12 11.45 10.06
C MET A 1 -10.69 10.81 8.77
N SER A 2 -9.98 9.69 8.85
CA SER A 2 -9.59 8.92 7.67
C SER A 2 -10.82 8.25 7.06
N GLU A 3 -10.91 8.17 5.74
CA GLU A 3 -12.04 7.55 5.06
C GLU A 3 -11.63 6.80 3.79
N ILE A 4 -12.48 5.88 3.36
CA ILE A 4 -12.34 5.16 2.09
C ILE A 4 -13.38 5.72 1.12
N ARG A 5 -12.95 6.08 -0.07
CA ARG A 5 -13.80 6.62 -1.14
C ARG A 5 -13.77 5.71 -2.37
N PHE A 6 -14.87 5.68 -3.12
CA PHE A 6 -14.87 5.06 -4.45
C PHE A 6 -14.38 6.03 -5.51
N LYS A 7 -13.32 5.66 -6.23
CA LYS A 7 -12.81 6.42 -7.39
C LYS A 7 -13.21 5.82 -8.73
N LEU A 8 -14.29 5.02 -8.77
CA LEU A 8 -14.78 4.35 -9.99
C LEU A 8 -15.02 5.32 -11.15
N ALA A 9 -15.60 6.49 -10.88
CA ALA A 9 -15.86 7.51 -11.90
C ALA A 9 -14.56 7.96 -12.59
N LYS A 10 -13.54 8.26 -11.77
CA LYS A 10 -12.22 8.66 -12.23
C LYS A 10 -11.55 7.54 -13.03
N TYR A 11 -11.62 6.31 -12.54
CA TYR A 11 -11.08 5.16 -13.26
C TYR A 11 -11.71 5.00 -14.65
N LEU A 12 -13.03 5.11 -14.76
CA LEU A 12 -13.71 5.02 -16.06
C LEU A 12 -13.29 6.14 -17.01
N GLU A 13 -13.12 7.36 -16.50
CA GLU A 13 -12.63 8.51 -17.26
C GLU A 13 -11.20 8.30 -17.77
N ASP A 14 -10.28 7.89 -16.88
CA ASP A 14 -8.86 7.64 -17.19
C ASP A 14 -8.67 6.56 -18.28
N HIS A 15 -9.60 5.61 -18.37
CA HIS A 15 -9.58 4.51 -19.33
C HIS A 15 -10.55 4.70 -20.52
N CYS A 16 -11.17 5.87 -20.69
CA CYS A 16 -12.15 6.15 -21.76
C CYS A 16 -13.31 5.13 -21.81
N LEU A 17 -13.76 4.67 -20.65
CA LEU A 17 -14.85 3.72 -20.48
C LEU A 17 -16.14 4.44 -20.07
N THR A 18 -17.28 3.88 -20.49
CA THR A 18 -18.59 4.37 -20.07
C THR A 18 -19.20 3.44 -19.02
N PRO A 19 -20.06 3.95 -18.12
CA PRO A 19 -20.78 3.11 -17.16
C PRO A 19 -21.57 1.99 -17.84
N GLU A 20 -22.12 2.25 -19.02
CA GLU A 20 -22.84 1.25 -19.83
C GLU A 20 -21.97 0.07 -20.24
N LYS A 21 -20.71 0.32 -20.64
CA LYS A 21 -19.75 -0.75 -20.94
C LYS A 21 -19.50 -1.62 -19.71
N LEU A 22 -19.35 -1.00 -18.55
CA LEU A 22 -19.16 -1.71 -17.28
C LEU A 22 -20.39 -2.56 -16.93
N ILE A 23 -21.59 -2.00 -17.05
CA ILE A 23 -22.85 -2.73 -16.82
C ILE A 23 -22.93 -3.98 -17.71
N ASN A 24 -22.59 -3.86 -18.99
CA ASN A 24 -22.58 -4.99 -19.92
C ASN A 24 -21.53 -6.04 -19.56
N ALA A 25 -20.36 -5.63 -19.07
CA ALA A 25 -19.27 -6.55 -18.69
C ALA A 25 -19.53 -7.28 -17.36
N VAL A 26 -20.22 -6.61 -16.43
CA VAL A 26 -20.65 -7.18 -15.14
C VAL A 26 -21.86 -8.10 -15.33
N GLY A 27 -22.74 -7.81 -16.28
CA GLY A 27 -23.90 -8.66 -16.56
C GLY A 27 -24.94 -8.61 -15.44
N THR A 28 -25.40 -9.78 -14.99
CA THR A 28 -26.47 -9.91 -13.98
C THR A 28 -25.96 -9.88 -12.54
N ASP A 29 -24.64 -9.88 -12.33
CA ASP A 29 -24.02 -10.01 -11.01
C ASP A 29 -24.15 -8.74 -10.16
N THR A 30 -24.52 -7.62 -10.76
CA THR A 30 -24.77 -6.35 -10.07
C THR A 30 -25.82 -5.56 -10.82
N SER A 31 -26.71 -4.88 -10.09
CA SER A 31 -27.74 -4.07 -10.73
C SER A 31 -27.13 -2.84 -11.42
N PRO A 32 -27.64 -2.44 -12.60
CA PRO A 32 -27.22 -1.21 -13.28
C PRO A 32 -27.34 0.04 -12.40
N ALA A 33 -28.38 0.08 -11.56
CA ALA A 33 -28.62 1.19 -10.64
C ALA A 33 -27.48 1.39 -9.65
N ILE A 34 -26.93 0.29 -9.11
CA ILE A 34 -25.78 0.34 -8.19
C ILE A 34 -24.55 0.89 -8.91
N ILE A 35 -24.29 0.47 -10.15
CA ILE A 35 -23.14 0.96 -10.92
C ILE A 35 -23.27 2.47 -11.18
N TYR A 36 -24.44 2.94 -11.61
CA TYR A 36 -24.67 4.37 -11.79
C TYR A 36 -24.56 5.15 -10.48
N GLN A 37 -25.05 4.59 -9.36
CA GLN A 37 -24.92 5.20 -8.04
C GLN A 37 -23.45 5.31 -7.62
N LEU A 38 -22.64 4.29 -7.86
CA LEU A 38 -21.21 4.31 -7.54
C LEU A 38 -20.41 5.27 -8.41
N VAL A 39 -20.78 5.40 -9.69
CA VAL A 39 -20.15 6.40 -10.58
C VAL A 39 -20.54 7.82 -10.16
N LYS A 40 -21.80 8.06 -9.82
CA LYS A 40 -22.28 9.42 -9.52
C LYS A 40 -21.99 9.88 -8.08
N HIS A 41 -22.11 8.97 -7.12
CA HIS A 41 -22.08 9.24 -5.69
C HIS A 41 -21.07 8.36 -4.94
N GLY A 42 -20.09 7.76 -5.63
CA GLY A 42 -19.12 6.84 -5.03
C GLY A 42 -18.37 7.44 -3.84
N ASN A 43 -18.01 8.72 -3.93
CA ASN A 43 -17.29 9.43 -2.85
C ASN A 43 -18.13 9.58 -1.56
N GLU A 44 -19.45 9.46 -1.67
CA GLU A 44 -20.40 9.61 -0.56
C GLU A 44 -20.87 8.24 -0.03
N GLN A 45 -20.55 7.14 -0.73
CA GLN A 45 -20.94 5.80 -0.31
C GLN A 45 -20.14 5.35 0.91
N ARG A 46 -20.85 5.03 1.99
CA ARG A 46 -20.25 4.53 3.24
C ARG A 46 -20.16 3.01 3.32
N GLN A 47 -20.91 2.31 2.48
CA GLN A 47 -20.99 0.86 2.51
C GLN A 47 -21.14 0.31 1.09
N ILE A 48 -20.45 -0.79 0.82
CA ILE A 48 -20.66 -1.62 -0.35
C ILE A 48 -20.60 -3.09 0.09
N ASP A 49 -21.30 -3.96 -0.62
CA ASP A 49 -21.10 -5.40 -0.47
C ASP A 49 -19.82 -5.83 -1.21
N LEU A 50 -19.02 -6.69 -0.59
CA LEU A 50 -17.81 -7.27 -1.19
C LEU A 50 -18.13 -8.05 -2.47
N SER A 51 -19.31 -8.67 -2.55
CA SER A 51 -19.76 -9.33 -3.77
C SER A 51 -19.88 -8.35 -4.94
N THR A 52 -20.44 -7.17 -4.69
CA THR A 52 -20.61 -6.10 -5.67
C THR A 52 -19.25 -5.54 -6.10
N LEU A 53 -18.35 -5.32 -5.14
CA LEU A 53 -16.99 -4.87 -5.42
C LEU A 53 -16.24 -5.89 -6.30
N ALA A 54 -16.32 -7.18 -5.99
CA ALA A 54 -15.70 -8.23 -6.78
C ALA A 54 -16.24 -8.27 -8.22
N SER A 55 -17.56 -8.16 -8.39
CA SER A 55 -18.20 -8.10 -9.70
C SER A 55 -17.73 -6.92 -10.53
N ILE A 56 -17.59 -5.74 -9.92
CA ILE A 56 -17.08 -4.52 -10.58
C ILE A 56 -15.62 -4.72 -11.01
N VAL A 57 -14.75 -5.18 -10.11
CA VAL A 57 -13.32 -5.43 -10.40
C VAL A 57 -13.18 -6.44 -11.54
N GLN A 58 -13.94 -7.53 -11.50
CA GLN A 58 -13.96 -8.52 -12.59
C GLN A 58 -14.47 -7.92 -13.90
N GLY A 59 -15.54 -7.13 -13.87
CA GLY A 59 -16.09 -6.44 -15.04
C GLY A 59 -15.09 -5.47 -15.68
N LEU A 60 -14.37 -4.70 -14.86
CA LEU A 60 -13.30 -3.83 -15.33
C LEU A 60 -12.16 -4.63 -15.96
N GLY A 61 -11.72 -5.73 -15.33
CA GLY A 61 -10.70 -6.61 -15.89
C GLY A 61 -11.09 -7.23 -17.24
N LYS A 62 -12.36 -7.60 -17.42
CA LYS A 62 -12.88 -8.07 -18.72
C LYS A 62 -12.82 -6.98 -19.79
N LEU A 63 -13.07 -5.72 -19.44
CA LEU A 63 -13.08 -4.60 -20.38
C LEU A 63 -11.69 -4.14 -20.77
N THR A 64 -10.77 -4.09 -19.81
CA THR A 64 -9.41 -3.58 -20.02
C THR A 64 -8.44 -4.67 -20.46
N GLY A 65 -8.73 -5.94 -20.16
CA GLY A 65 -7.80 -7.05 -20.35
C GLY A 65 -6.61 -7.01 -19.37
N LEU A 66 -6.70 -6.18 -18.33
CA LEU A 66 -5.65 -5.98 -17.33
C LEU A 66 -6.03 -6.62 -15.99
N PRO A 67 -5.05 -7.01 -15.16
CA PRO A 67 -5.32 -7.40 -13.79
C PRO A 67 -5.75 -6.16 -12.99
N ILE A 68 -7.05 -6.07 -12.65
CA ILE A 68 -7.61 -4.98 -11.87
C ILE A 68 -7.64 -5.38 -10.40
N GLY A 69 -7.12 -4.50 -9.55
CA GLY A 69 -7.13 -4.62 -8.10
C GLY A 69 -8.24 -3.81 -7.43
N ILE A 70 -8.33 -3.92 -6.11
CA ILE A 70 -9.30 -3.14 -5.32
C ILE A 70 -8.83 -1.68 -5.22
N GLU A 71 -7.53 -1.47 -5.19
CA GLU A 71 -6.84 -0.18 -5.19
C GLU A 71 -7.09 0.66 -6.45
N ASP A 72 -7.55 0.04 -7.54
CA ASP A 72 -7.95 0.75 -8.76
C ASP A 72 -9.33 1.40 -8.63
N VAL A 73 -10.16 0.87 -7.72
CA VAL A 73 -11.55 1.29 -7.54
C VAL A 73 -11.76 2.05 -6.24
N LEU A 74 -10.93 1.78 -5.22
CA LEU A 74 -10.97 2.41 -3.90
C LEU A 74 -9.78 3.34 -3.69
N GLU A 75 -10.00 4.38 -2.91
CA GLU A 75 -8.97 5.31 -2.44
C GLU A 75 -9.07 5.46 -0.92
N PHE A 76 -7.95 5.32 -0.23
CA PHE A 76 -7.84 5.67 1.18
C PHE A 76 -7.41 7.13 1.30
N VAL A 77 -8.24 7.93 1.96
CA VAL A 77 -7.98 9.33 2.27
C VAL A 77 -7.64 9.42 3.75
N PRO A 78 -6.34 9.49 4.12
CA PRO A 78 -5.95 9.59 5.51
C PRO A 78 -6.41 10.93 6.10
N GLU A 79 -6.78 10.93 7.38
CA GLU A 79 -6.80 12.15 8.15
C GLU A 79 -5.40 12.75 8.15
N THR A 80 -5.29 14.03 7.82
CA THR A 80 -4.05 14.78 7.99
C THR A 80 -3.80 14.92 9.49
N THR A 81 -3.12 13.94 10.09
CA THR A 81 -2.44 14.15 11.37
C THR A 81 -1.38 15.20 11.16
N ASP A 82 -1.32 16.19 12.05
CA ASP A 82 -0.27 17.20 12.07
C ASP A 82 1.08 16.49 12.20
N ILE A 83 1.74 16.28 11.06
CA ILE A 83 2.98 15.52 10.93
C ILE A 83 4.05 16.11 11.88
N LYS A 84 3.97 17.42 12.15
CA LYS A 84 4.81 18.16 13.09
C LYS A 84 4.83 17.61 14.53
N ASN A 85 3.81 16.87 14.95
CA ASN A 85 3.70 16.30 16.29
C ASN A 85 3.82 14.77 16.30
N ASN A 86 4.33 14.17 15.22
CA ASN A 86 4.53 12.72 15.18
C ASN A 86 5.78 12.34 15.99
N PRO A 87 5.66 11.66 17.15
CA PRO A 87 6.80 11.29 17.99
C PRO A 87 7.77 10.31 17.30
N TRP A 88 7.32 9.65 16.22
CA TRP A 88 8.16 8.77 15.42
C TRP A 88 8.99 9.51 14.36
N GLN A 89 8.72 10.80 14.12
CA GLN A 89 9.46 11.60 13.13
C GLN A 89 10.75 12.21 13.69
N GLU A 90 10.86 12.33 15.02
CA GLU A 90 12.09 12.78 15.69
C GLU A 90 13.22 11.74 15.60
N PHE A 91 12.90 10.47 15.31
CA PHE A 91 13.86 9.35 15.30
C PHE A 91 14.69 9.22 14.02
N ASP A 92 14.33 9.90 12.92
CA ASP A 92 15.06 9.82 11.63
C ASP A 92 16.15 10.89 11.49
N SER A 93 16.38 11.70 12.53
CA SER A 93 17.56 12.56 12.57
C SER A 93 18.79 11.71 12.92
N GLU A 94 19.67 11.50 11.95
CA GLU A 94 20.97 10.80 12.11
C GLU A 94 21.85 11.40 13.24
N GLU A 95 21.47 12.54 13.80
CA GLU A 95 22.24 13.31 14.77
C GLU A 95 22.20 12.78 16.21
N ASN A 96 21.26 11.88 16.58
CA ASN A 96 21.18 11.34 17.95
C ASN A 96 20.78 9.86 17.97
N LEU A 97 21.59 9.01 17.34
CA LEU A 97 21.50 7.57 17.62
C LEU A 97 21.89 7.33 19.09
N PRO A 98 21.12 6.54 19.86
CA PRO A 98 21.41 6.25 21.28
C PRO A 98 22.68 5.41 21.49
N TYR A 99 23.39 5.08 20.41
CA TYR A 99 24.63 4.34 20.37
C TYR A 99 25.59 5.00 19.37
N GLU A 100 26.85 5.18 19.77
CA GLU A 100 27.93 5.52 18.84
C GLU A 100 28.43 4.22 18.19
N TRP A 101 28.14 4.03 16.90
CA TRP A 101 28.63 2.87 16.13
C TRP A 101 30.15 2.90 15.87
N GLY A 102 30.86 3.95 16.31
CA GLY A 102 32.28 4.15 15.99
C GLY A 102 32.52 4.19 14.47
N GLU A 103 33.64 3.63 14.00
CA GLU A 103 33.97 3.56 12.57
C GLU A 103 33.15 2.51 11.79
N ILE A 104 32.43 1.63 12.50
CA ILE A 104 31.73 0.49 11.91
C ILE A 104 30.23 0.80 11.90
N ASN A 105 29.75 1.47 10.86
CA ASN A 105 28.31 1.62 10.65
C ASN A 105 27.75 0.36 9.98
N PRO A 106 27.07 -0.54 10.71
CA PRO A 106 26.53 -1.77 10.14
C PRO A 106 25.36 -1.51 9.17
N MET A 107 24.67 -0.37 9.29
CA MET A 107 23.59 0.00 8.38
C MET A 107 24.10 0.35 6.99
N LYS A 108 25.33 0.88 6.86
CA LYS A 108 25.95 1.10 5.53
C LYS A 108 26.30 -0.19 4.82
N ASN A 109 26.60 -1.24 5.56
CA ASN A 109 27.12 -2.50 5.00
C ASN A 109 26.08 -3.64 5.01
N CYS A 110 24.86 -3.39 5.50
CA CYS A 110 23.77 -4.38 5.65
C CYS A 110 24.21 -5.69 6.32
N LYS A 111 25.21 -5.66 7.21
CA LYS A 111 25.71 -6.86 7.89
C LYS A 111 24.96 -7.06 9.20
N PRO A 112 24.55 -8.30 9.53
CA PRO A 112 23.92 -8.59 10.81
C PRO A 112 24.90 -8.32 11.97
N VAL A 113 24.38 -7.76 13.06
CA VAL A 113 25.12 -7.46 14.28
C VAL A 113 24.54 -8.28 15.41
N ARG A 114 25.40 -8.89 16.23
CA ARG A 114 25.00 -9.60 17.46
C ARG A 114 25.74 -9.05 18.67
N TYR A 115 25.09 -9.08 19.83
CA TYR A 115 25.70 -8.71 21.11
C TYR A 115 26.26 -9.94 21.80
N VAL A 116 27.51 -9.86 22.27
CA VAL A 116 28.16 -10.91 23.08
C VAL A 116 28.56 -10.32 24.43
N GLU A 117 28.04 -10.91 25.51
CA GLU A 117 28.31 -10.49 26.88
C GLU A 117 29.82 -10.53 27.20
N GLY A 118 30.37 -9.44 27.70
CA GLY A 118 31.81 -9.28 27.99
C GLY A 118 32.69 -8.86 26.81
N ILE A 119 32.19 -8.90 25.57
CA ILE A 119 32.94 -8.49 24.35
C ILE A 119 32.31 -7.23 23.70
N GLY A 120 30.98 -7.13 23.69
CA GLY A 120 30.25 -6.03 23.06
C GLY A 120 29.56 -6.42 21.75
N LEU A 121 29.30 -5.43 20.88
CA LEU A 121 28.66 -5.62 19.58
C LEU A 121 29.67 -6.17 18.57
N ILE A 122 29.32 -7.27 17.90
CA ILE A 122 30.12 -7.92 16.86
C ILE A 122 29.35 -7.90 15.55
N VAL A 123 30.00 -7.48 14.47
CA VAL A 123 29.47 -7.59 13.11
C VAL A 123 29.86 -8.96 12.56
N ASP A 124 28.88 -9.79 12.21
CA ASP A 124 29.18 -11.09 11.61
C ASP A 124 29.71 -10.88 10.19
N SER A 125 31.03 -10.93 10.04
CA SER A 125 31.69 -11.09 8.75
C SER A 125 31.73 -12.57 8.43
N GLU A 126 31.04 -12.98 7.35
CA GLU A 126 31.32 -14.26 6.69
C GLU A 126 32.74 -14.22 6.11
N GLU A 127 33.74 -14.48 6.95
CA GLU A 127 35.05 -14.99 6.53
C GLU A 127 35.23 -16.33 7.23
N VAL A 128 34.71 -17.37 6.59
CA VAL A 128 35.15 -18.74 6.85
C VAL A 128 36.58 -18.82 6.32
N GLU A 129 37.57 -18.57 7.16
CA GLU A 129 38.92 -19.05 6.89
C GLU A 129 38.92 -20.57 7.09
N GLU A 130 38.68 -21.28 6.00
CA GLU A 130 39.15 -22.64 5.80
C GLU A 130 40.69 -22.59 5.75
N SER A 131 41.33 -22.66 6.91
CA SER A 131 42.77 -22.86 7.03
C SER A 131 43.02 -24.20 7.72
N LEU A 132 42.75 -25.29 7.00
CA LEU A 132 43.41 -26.58 7.25
C LEU A 132 44.83 -26.49 6.67
N GLY A 133 45.81 -26.41 7.57
CA GLY A 133 47.24 -26.59 7.30
C GLY A 133 47.91 -27.20 8.52
#